data_AF-A0A4V5QUS7-F1
#
_entry.id   AF-A0A4V5QUS7-F1
#
_cell.length_a   1.000
_cell.length_b   1.000
_cell.length_c   1.000
_cell.angle_alpha   90.00
_cell.angle_beta   90.00
_cell.angle_gamma   90.00
#
_symmetry.space_group_name_H-M   'P 1'
#
loop_
_entity.id
_entity.type
_entity.pdbx_description
1 polymer ?
#
loop_
_entity_poly.entity_id
_entity_poly.type
_entity_poly.pdbx_seq_one_letter_code
_entity_poly.pdbx_strand_id
1 'polypeptide(L)'
;MVHKLTIPTLVLTTMLTACGGSNDGNNSNASKSVIDASSASSVVSLGNNYSLQFSVTSIAAGTDKNVNIDITQYGNNLKSSGSFAQVHGIPERNYKTQNDADITFSVTATDSAGKTFDVENFSIYYENFNSTSTLEKLAIAEVENNINNVIRWKKADTVTINKQFIIDATGDKFNIDQMRPMNLYVRVGNTLSNGIQFVPSFAQSTSGAFARVPTSDCSVISNTTGDLLDNGIKQRTCVEAHGYKIPLLIEDKTVNNSEAKVAHVKNIMQYYLDSFPAEVTKAIYDSKAAMAFFYDEDWADGPNRDAGEYLDENYRFQDLFATETTTTTTGENKPDLAMKRDAAFEEIIHFVHDYGVMNLAVQSSSSKWGVMQKGLDELNEKAILAGSYFPNGKDSTIVEADLDAESYDQEYLAYSLYAYYDVNYKGYRAQELSSATFTELQANDPEMVKFMEKYFPTRANLKAKFPGYPNN
;
A
#
# COMPACT_ATOMS: atom_id res chain seq x y z
N MET A 1 68.84 -43.25 -2.39
CA MET A 1 67.94 -44.39 -2.66
C MET A 1 66.58 -43.83 -3.01
N VAL A 2 66.06 -44.19 -4.17
CA VAL A 2 64.67 -43.95 -4.59
C VAL A 2 63.75 -44.85 -3.76
N HIS A 3 62.60 -44.35 -3.32
CA HIS A 3 61.27 -45.00 -3.23
C HIS A 3 60.33 -44.04 -2.49
N LYS A 4 59.03 -43.89 -2.77
CA LYS A 4 58.11 -44.09 -3.92
C LYS A 4 56.75 -43.63 -3.36
N LEU A 5 55.97 -42.85 -4.12
CA LEU A 5 54.49 -42.68 -4.10
C LEU A 5 53.80 -42.34 -2.74
N THR A 6 52.74 -41.52 -2.63
CA THR A 6 51.49 -41.46 -3.40
C THR A 6 50.72 -40.16 -3.04
N ILE A 7 49.94 -39.62 -3.99
CA ILE A 7 48.96 -38.52 -3.90
C ILE A 7 47.55 -39.15 -3.75
N PRO A 8 46.40 -38.49 -3.43
CA PRO A 8 46.07 -37.33 -2.58
C PRO A 8 44.98 -37.66 -1.52
N THR A 9 44.63 -36.73 -0.64
CA THR A 9 43.25 -36.68 -0.10
C THR A 9 42.80 -35.23 0.03
N LEU A 10 41.69 -34.95 -0.66
CA LEU A 10 40.91 -33.72 -0.67
C LEU A 10 40.17 -33.59 0.67
N VAL A 11 40.33 -32.48 1.41
CA VAL A 11 39.39 -32.11 2.48
C VAL A 11 39.22 -30.58 2.54
N LEU A 12 37.97 -30.18 2.37
CA LEU A 12 37.27 -28.98 2.81
C LEU A 12 38.07 -27.99 3.67
N THR A 13 38.08 -26.72 3.26
CA THR A 13 38.23 -25.59 4.19
C THR A 13 36.89 -24.91 4.40
N THR A 14 36.29 -25.22 5.55
CA THR A 14 35.27 -24.44 6.23
C THR A 14 35.84 -23.09 6.69
N MET A 15 34.97 -22.08 6.64
CA MET A 15 35.17 -20.72 7.14
C MET A 15 35.33 -20.61 8.67
N LEU A 16 35.70 -19.38 9.07
CA LEU A 16 35.64 -18.74 10.40
C LEU A 16 36.89 -18.99 11.28
N THR A 17 37.51 -18.01 11.92
CA THR A 17 37.00 -16.76 12.50
C THR A 17 38.15 -15.78 12.79
N ALA A 18 37.79 -14.51 12.92
CA ALA A 18 38.64 -13.36 13.23
C ALA A 18 39.44 -13.46 14.55
N CYS A 19 40.59 -12.77 14.56
CA CYS A 19 41.22 -12.16 15.74
C CYS A 19 41.69 -10.76 15.34
N GLY A 20 41.33 -9.75 16.13
CA GLY A 20 41.49 -8.34 15.78
C GLY A 20 42.81 -7.69 16.18
N GLY A 21 42.90 -6.40 15.86
CA GLY A 21 43.61 -5.41 16.66
C GLY A 21 44.80 -4.68 16.01
N SER A 22 44.49 -3.50 15.46
CA SER A 22 45.28 -2.25 15.52
C SER A 22 46.45 -2.04 14.54
N ASN A 23 46.24 -1.22 13.50
CA ASN A 23 46.69 0.18 13.47
C ASN A 23 46.44 0.84 12.09
N ASP A 24 46.00 2.09 12.16
CA ASP A 24 46.22 3.20 11.23
C ASP A 24 45.96 2.98 9.73
N GLY A 25 44.80 3.45 9.29
CA GLY A 25 44.55 3.79 7.91
C GLY A 25 43.31 4.66 7.82
N ASN A 26 43.52 5.95 7.59
CA ASN A 26 42.51 6.95 7.26
C ASN A 26 41.25 6.33 6.67
N ASN A 27 40.15 6.44 7.41
CA ASN A 27 38.83 6.35 6.83
C ASN A 27 38.68 7.58 5.94
N SER A 28 39.24 7.51 4.73
CA SER A 28 38.91 8.44 3.67
C SER A 28 37.41 8.32 3.52
N ASN A 29 36.68 9.36 3.92
CA ASN A 29 35.37 9.64 3.39
C ASN A 29 35.48 9.41 1.88
N ALA A 30 34.97 8.29 1.39
CA ALA A 30 34.82 8.09 -0.03
C ALA A 30 33.99 9.29 -0.47
N SER A 31 34.59 10.22 -1.22
CA SER A 31 33.89 11.38 -1.72
C SER A 31 32.67 10.82 -2.44
N LYS A 32 31.47 11.13 -1.94
CA LYS A 32 30.23 10.83 -2.65
C LYS A 32 30.44 11.29 -4.10
N SER A 33 30.30 10.37 -5.04
CA SER A 33 30.38 10.75 -6.44
C SER A 33 29.06 11.46 -6.75
N VAL A 34 29.12 12.79 -6.91
CA VAL A 34 27.95 13.65 -7.11
C VAL A 34 27.87 14.09 -8.56
N ILE A 35 26.65 14.11 -9.11
CA ILE A 35 26.32 14.69 -10.39
C ILE A 35 25.48 15.94 -10.17
N ASP A 36 25.95 17.09 -10.65
CA ASP A 36 25.15 18.30 -10.74
C ASP A 36 24.31 18.26 -12.03
N ALA A 37 23.01 18.03 -11.89
CA ALA A 37 22.08 17.95 -13.04
C ALA A 37 21.99 19.25 -13.85
N SER A 38 22.43 20.39 -13.29
CA SER A 38 22.47 21.68 -14.00
C SER A 38 23.77 21.92 -14.79
N SER A 39 24.78 21.07 -14.59
CA SER A 39 26.08 21.16 -15.24
C SER A 39 26.23 20.17 -16.39
N ALA A 40 26.30 20.67 -17.63
CA ALA A 40 26.47 19.83 -18.81
C ALA A 40 27.73 18.95 -18.73
N SER A 41 28.84 19.47 -18.21
CA SER A 41 30.06 18.67 -18.04
C SER A 41 29.92 17.58 -16.98
N SER A 42 29.15 17.85 -15.91
CA SER A 42 28.84 16.83 -14.90
C SER A 42 27.98 15.72 -15.49
N VAL A 43 26.92 16.07 -16.22
CA VAL A 43 26.01 15.10 -16.85
C VAL A 43 26.74 14.26 -17.89
N VAL A 44 27.62 14.84 -18.70
CA VAL A 44 28.44 14.10 -19.68
C VAL A 44 29.31 13.03 -19.01
N SER A 45 29.68 13.19 -17.73
CA SER A 45 30.50 12.21 -17.02
C SER A 45 29.76 10.89 -16.72
N LEU A 46 28.42 10.88 -16.76
CA LEU A 46 27.61 9.66 -16.66
C LEU A 46 27.69 8.78 -17.92
N GLY A 47 28.19 9.32 -19.03
CA GLY A 47 28.23 8.62 -20.31
C GLY A 47 26.84 8.43 -20.92
N ASN A 48 26.72 7.41 -21.78
CA ASN A 48 25.46 7.05 -22.43
C ASN A 48 24.75 5.93 -21.64
N ASN A 49 23.42 5.89 -21.73
CA ASN A 49 22.58 4.81 -21.18
C ASN A 49 22.66 4.62 -19.65
N TYR A 50 22.88 5.69 -18.89
CA TYR A 50 22.66 5.64 -17.44
C TYR A 50 21.16 5.61 -17.12
N SER A 51 20.80 5.06 -15.96
CA SER A 51 19.45 5.12 -15.41
C SER A 51 19.35 6.15 -14.28
N LEU A 52 18.13 6.62 -14.01
CA LEU A 52 17.82 7.53 -12.91
C LEU A 52 16.79 6.87 -11.99
N GLN A 53 17.09 6.82 -10.70
CA GLN A 53 16.14 6.46 -9.66
C GLN A 53 15.71 7.72 -8.93
N PHE A 54 14.43 8.05 -9.02
CA PHE A 54 13.76 9.10 -8.25
C PHE A 54 13.03 8.46 -7.07
N SER A 55 13.39 8.88 -5.85
CA SER A 55 12.92 8.22 -4.64
C SER A 55 12.38 9.20 -3.61
N VAL A 56 11.32 8.80 -2.91
CA VAL A 56 10.90 9.46 -1.67
C VAL A 56 11.88 9.12 -0.56
N THR A 57 12.47 10.14 0.06
CA THR A 57 13.44 9.98 1.15
C THR A 57 12.78 10.18 2.52
N SER A 58 11.89 11.17 2.62
CA SER A 58 11.13 11.45 3.84
C SER A 58 9.81 12.12 3.53
N ILE A 59 8.87 11.91 4.44
CA ILE A 59 7.56 12.56 4.46
C ILE A 59 7.46 13.25 5.82
N ALA A 60 7.37 14.58 5.81
CA ALA A 60 7.11 15.36 7.00
C ALA A 60 5.63 15.73 7.04
N ALA A 61 4.96 15.21 8.06
CA ALA A 61 3.57 15.47 8.35
C ALA A 61 3.29 16.98 8.50
N GLY A 62 2.40 17.52 7.67
CA GLY A 62 1.87 18.87 7.79
C GLY A 62 0.78 18.99 8.86
N THR A 63 0.19 20.19 8.95
CA THR A 63 -0.77 20.54 10.00
C THR A 63 -2.24 20.28 9.65
N ASP A 64 -2.58 20.23 8.36
CA ASP A 64 -3.95 19.98 7.91
C ASP A 64 -4.23 18.48 7.87
N LYS A 65 -5.02 18.01 8.84
CA LYS A 65 -5.40 16.60 8.99
C LYS A 65 -6.62 16.20 8.16
N ASN A 66 -7.05 17.03 7.20
CA ASN A 66 -8.23 16.78 6.37
C ASN A 66 -7.87 16.49 4.91
N VAL A 67 -6.61 16.21 4.66
CA VAL A 67 -6.06 15.74 3.39
C VAL A 67 -5.49 14.34 3.62
N ASN A 68 -5.64 13.46 2.65
CA ASN A 68 -4.90 12.22 2.51
C ASN A 68 -4.09 12.32 1.22
N ILE A 69 -2.90 11.74 1.22
CA ILE A 69 -2.05 11.68 0.04
C ILE A 69 -1.52 10.26 -0.02
N ASP A 70 -1.97 9.53 -1.03
CA ASP A 70 -1.40 8.24 -1.37
C ASP A 70 -0.29 8.47 -2.41
N ILE A 71 0.85 7.84 -2.15
CA ILE A 71 2.08 8.04 -2.92
C ILE A 71 2.61 6.67 -3.32
N THR A 72 2.77 6.46 -4.63
CA THR A 72 3.38 5.27 -5.19
C THR A 72 4.66 5.63 -5.90
N GLN A 73 5.78 5.09 -5.42
CA GLN A 73 7.06 5.14 -6.13
C GLN A 73 7.19 3.88 -6.98
N TYR A 74 7.32 4.06 -8.30
CA TYR A 74 7.49 2.95 -9.23
C TYR A 74 8.95 2.58 -9.40
N GLY A 75 9.22 1.32 -9.73
CA GLY A 75 10.55 0.86 -10.09
C GLY A 75 10.90 1.02 -11.55
N ASN A 76 12.20 1.02 -11.84
CA ASN A 76 12.74 1.12 -13.20
C ASN A 76 12.65 -0.20 -14.00
N ASN A 77 12.13 -1.28 -13.41
CA ASN A 77 12.21 -2.65 -13.94
C ASN A 77 10.98 -3.07 -14.74
N LEU A 78 10.53 -2.25 -15.69
CA LEU A 78 9.42 -2.61 -16.58
C LEU A 78 9.81 -3.74 -17.54
N LYS A 79 8.84 -4.64 -17.81
CA LYS A 79 8.98 -5.71 -18.79
C LYS A 79 8.28 -5.31 -20.09
N SER A 80 8.81 -5.78 -21.22
CA SER A 80 8.15 -5.63 -22.53
C SER A 80 6.92 -6.54 -22.71
N SER A 81 6.73 -7.52 -21.84
CA SER A 81 5.59 -8.43 -21.82
C SER A 81 5.45 -9.09 -20.44
N GLY A 82 4.24 -9.51 -20.08
CA GLY A 82 3.94 -10.12 -18.78
C GLY A 82 2.52 -9.85 -18.31
N SER A 83 2.32 -9.93 -16.99
CA SER A 83 1.10 -9.45 -16.34
C SER A 83 0.95 -7.93 -16.46
N PHE A 84 -0.22 -7.41 -16.13
CA PHE A 84 -0.52 -5.98 -16.20
C PHE A 84 0.56 -5.12 -15.50
N ALA A 85 0.77 -5.33 -14.20
CA ALA A 85 1.74 -4.55 -13.43
C ALA A 85 3.19 -4.69 -13.94
N GLN A 86 3.56 -5.85 -14.48
CA GLN A 86 4.91 -6.04 -15.05
C GLN A 86 5.19 -5.14 -16.26
N VAL A 87 4.15 -4.76 -17.00
CA VAL A 87 4.26 -3.92 -18.20
C VAL A 87 3.97 -2.45 -17.88
N HIS A 88 2.99 -2.18 -17.02
CA HIS A 88 2.45 -0.84 -16.80
C HIS A 88 2.97 -0.13 -15.55
N GLY A 89 3.67 -0.83 -14.67
CA GLY A 89 4.23 -0.22 -13.46
C GLY A 89 4.27 -1.19 -12.30
N ILE A 90 5.47 -1.36 -11.72
CA ILE A 90 5.68 -2.13 -10.50
C ILE A 90 5.95 -1.14 -9.36
N PRO A 91 5.05 -1.04 -8.36
CA PRO A 91 5.32 -0.28 -7.15
C PRO A 91 6.53 -0.83 -6.42
N GLU A 92 7.51 0.04 -6.15
CA GLU A 92 8.64 -0.25 -5.26
C GLU A 92 8.32 0.15 -3.82
N ARG A 93 7.54 1.22 -3.61
CA ARG A 93 7.17 1.73 -2.29
C ARG A 93 5.79 2.41 -2.35
N ASN A 94 4.93 2.08 -1.39
CA ASN A 94 3.68 2.80 -1.17
C ASN A 94 3.71 3.56 0.17
N TYR A 95 3.08 4.73 0.18
CA TYR A 95 2.90 5.56 1.38
C TYR A 95 1.48 6.11 1.38
N LYS A 96 0.81 6.08 2.54
CA LYS A 96 -0.51 6.73 2.72
C LYS A 96 -0.48 7.68 3.89
N THR A 97 -0.70 8.97 3.63
CA THR A 97 -0.74 10.00 4.68
C THR A 97 -2.17 10.27 5.14
N GLN A 98 -2.30 10.81 6.35
CA GLN A 98 -3.59 11.25 6.92
C GLN A 98 -3.57 12.77 7.20
N ASN A 99 -2.77 13.48 6.42
CA ASN A 99 -2.58 14.91 6.43
C ASN A 99 -1.92 15.41 5.14
N ASP A 100 -1.89 16.73 4.99
CA ASP A 100 -0.95 17.38 4.09
C ASP A 100 0.49 17.01 4.47
N ALA A 101 1.42 17.11 3.51
CA ALA A 101 2.78 16.68 3.75
C ALA A 101 3.81 17.45 2.93
N ASP A 102 4.98 17.63 3.53
CA ASP A 102 6.21 17.96 2.80
C ASP A 102 6.93 16.66 2.43
N ILE A 103 7.02 16.38 1.13
CA ILE A 103 7.69 15.20 0.60
C ILE A 103 9.07 15.60 0.09
N THR A 104 10.11 14.96 0.63
CA THR A 104 11.50 15.17 0.22
C THR A 104 11.98 14.00 -0.62
N PHE A 105 12.68 14.32 -1.70
CA PHE A 105 13.15 13.37 -2.68
C PHE A 105 14.68 13.33 -2.77
N SER A 106 15.16 12.22 -3.28
CA SER A 106 16.54 12.04 -3.73
C SER A 106 16.54 11.48 -5.14
N VAL A 107 17.61 11.77 -5.89
CA VAL A 107 17.82 11.17 -7.20
C VAL A 107 19.18 10.50 -7.23
N THR A 108 19.22 9.26 -7.70
CA THR A 108 20.46 8.51 -7.90
C THR A 108 20.61 8.20 -9.39
N ALA A 109 21.78 8.46 -9.96
CA ALA A 109 22.12 8.02 -11.31
C ALA A 109 22.98 6.75 -11.24
N THR A 110 22.71 5.77 -12.09
CA THR A 110 23.56 4.57 -12.24
C THR A 110 24.10 4.51 -13.65
N ASP A 111 25.43 4.59 -13.80
CA ASP A 111 26.06 4.52 -15.12
C ASP A 111 26.04 3.10 -15.70
N SER A 112 26.46 2.95 -16.96
CA SER A 112 26.52 1.66 -17.64
C SER A 112 27.48 0.65 -17.01
N ALA A 113 28.40 1.10 -16.14
CA ALA A 113 29.32 0.25 -15.39
C ALA A 113 28.74 -0.17 -14.01
N GLY A 114 27.52 0.27 -13.70
CA GLY A 114 26.85 -0.01 -12.42
C GLY A 114 27.31 0.90 -11.28
N LYS A 115 28.08 1.97 -11.56
CA LYS A 115 28.47 2.93 -10.53
C LYS A 115 27.32 3.88 -10.26
N THR A 116 27.01 4.06 -8.97
CA THR A 116 25.95 4.95 -8.51
C THR A 116 26.49 6.32 -8.12
N PHE A 117 25.68 7.35 -8.36
CA PHE A 117 25.99 8.75 -8.08
C PHE A 117 24.78 9.44 -7.47
N ASP A 118 25.01 10.24 -6.43
CA ASP A 118 23.99 11.15 -5.92
C ASP A 118 23.79 12.27 -6.96
N VAL A 119 22.55 12.60 -7.30
CA VAL A 119 22.22 13.69 -8.23
C VAL A 119 21.68 14.87 -7.45
N GLU A 120 22.32 16.02 -7.63
CA GLU A 120 21.92 17.28 -7.02
C GLU A 120 21.43 18.28 -8.08
N ASN A 121 20.82 19.38 -7.63
CA ASN A 121 20.38 20.48 -8.49
C ASN A 121 19.38 20.09 -9.60
N PHE A 122 18.69 18.96 -9.44
CA PHE A 122 17.69 18.49 -10.39
C PHE A 122 16.43 19.34 -10.37
N SER A 123 15.68 19.30 -11.47
CA SER A 123 14.32 19.84 -11.53
C SER A 123 13.31 18.70 -11.52
N ILE A 124 12.20 18.91 -10.85
CA ILE A 124 11.02 18.04 -10.87
C ILE A 124 10.17 18.42 -12.06
N TYR A 125 9.67 17.40 -12.75
CA TYR A 125 8.77 17.47 -13.88
C TYR A 125 7.48 16.74 -13.53
N TYR A 126 6.36 17.16 -14.12
CA TYR A 126 5.09 16.46 -14.01
C TYR A 126 4.62 15.98 -15.38
N GLU A 127 3.81 14.95 -15.41
CA GLU A 127 3.14 14.49 -16.63
C GLU A 127 2.29 15.61 -17.24
N ASN A 128 2.47 15.87 -18.53
CA ASN A 128 1.53 16.64 -19.32
C ASN A 128 0.46 15.71 -19.88
N PHE A 129 -0.58 15.46 -19.12
CA PHE A 129 -1.62 14.52 -19.57
C PHE A 129 -2.34 14.98 -20.83
N ASN A 130 -2.38 16.28 -21.13
CA ASN A 130 -2.93 16.80 -22.38
C ASN A 130 -2.07 16.43 -23.61
N SER A 131 -0.84 15.94 -23.40
CA SER A 131 0.03 15.46 -24.48
C SER A 131 -0.11 13.97 -24.76
N THR A 132 -0.87 13.23 -23.96
CA THR A 132 -1.05 11.78 -24.12
C THR A 132 -2.53 11.44 -24.34
N SER A 133 -2.81 10.43 -25.15
CA SER A 133 -4.16 9.83 -25.26
C SER A 133 -4.31 8.60 -24.37
N THR A 134 -3.34 8.39 -23.47
CA THR A 134 -3.28 7.22 -22.60
C THR A 134 -4.30 7.39 -21.48
N LEU A 135 -5.04 6.32 -21.21
CA LEU A 135 -5.99 6.26 -20.09
C LEU A 135 -5.24 6.44 -18.77
N GLU A 136 -5.95 6.99 -17.79
CA GLU A 136 -5.42 7.49 -16.53
C GLU A 136 -4.65 6.42 -15.76
N LYS A 137 -5.17 5.19 -15.73
CA LYS A 137 -4.57 4.04 -15.03
C LYS A 137 -3.38 3.38 -15.77
N LEU A 138 -3.09 3.81 -17.01
CA LEU A 138 -1.98 3.32 -17.83
C LEU A 138 -0.88 4.37 -18.03
N ALA A 139 -1.08 5.58 -17.50
CA ALA A 139 -0.33 6.76 -17.89
C ALA A 139 1.17 6.66 -17.57
N ILE A 140 1.54 6.03 -16.44
CA ILE A 140 2.93 6.06 -15.97
C ILE A 140 3.91 5.40 -16.94
N ALA A 141 3.65 4.17 -17.40
CA ALA A 141 4.59 3.46 -18.27
C ALA A 141 4.74 4.12 -19.65
N GLU A 142 3.65 4.68 -20.20
CA GLU A 142 3.70 5.40 -21.48
C GLU A 142 4.47 6.73 -21.36
N VAL A 143 4.33 7.44 -20.25
CA VAL A 143 5.07 8.69 -20.00
C VAL A 143 6.56 8.41 -19.81
N GLU A 144 6.92 7.36 -19.08
CA GLU A 144 8.32 6.95 -18.89
C GLU A 144 9.04 6.63 -20.21
N ASN A 145 8.29 6.18 -21.23
CA ASN A 145 8.83 5.88 -22.56
C ASN A 145 9.12 7.13 -23.43
N ASN A 146 8.58 8.31 -23.09
CA ASN A 146 8.77 9.53 -23.88
C ASN A 146 8.95 10.77 -23.02
N ILE A 147 10.19 11.25 -22.95
CA ILE A 147 10.60 12.45 -22.21
C ILE A 147 9.90 13.75 -22.63
N ASN A 148 9.24 13.79 -23.78
CA ASN A 148 8.47 14.95 -24.21
C ASN A 148 7.06 15.00 -23.58
N ASN A 149 6.65 13.95 -22.89
CA ASN A 149 5.37 13.88 -22.19
C ASN A 149 5.40 14.55 -20.81
N VAL A 150 6.52 15.16 -20.41
CA VAL A 150 6.67 15.81 -19.11
C VAL A 150 6.97 17.31 -19.23
N ILE A 151 6.40 18.11 -18.34
CA ILE A 151 6.63 19.56 -18.25
C ILE A 151 7.42 19.86 -16.97
N ARG A 152 8.40 20.77 -17.08
CA ARG A 152 9.19 21.20 -15.93
C ARG A 152 8.29 21.95 -14.94
N TRP A 153 8.23 21.48 -13.70
CA TRP A 153 7.54 22.18 -12.62
C TRP A 153 8.47 23.19 -11.94
N LYS A 154 9.47 22.71 -11.19
CA LYS A 154 10.37 23.55 -10.39
C LYS A 154 11.67 22.84 -10.06
N LYS A 155 12.69 23.61 -9.67
CA LYS A 155 13.94 23.10 -9.08
C LYS A 155 13.75 23.02 -7.57
N ALA A 156 13.55 21.81 -7.05
CA ALA A 156 13.34 21.54 -5.63
C ALA A 156 13.64 20.07 -5.34
N ASP A 157 14.09 19.78 -4.14
CA ASP A 157 14.20 18.45 -3.53
C ASP A 157 13.04 18.16 -2.59
N THR A 158 12.35 19.19 -2.08
CA THR A 158 11.15 19.06 -1.26
C THR A 158 9.93 19.74 -1.91
N VAL A 159 8.76 19.11 -1.83
CA VAL A 159 7.49 19.68 -2.27
C VAL A 159 6.43 19.54 -1.18
N THR A 160 5.68 20.62 -0.95
CA THR A 160 4.48 20.59 -0.12
C THR A 160 3.28 20.22 -0.97
N ILE A 161 2.57 19.18 -0.56
CA ILE A 161 1.27 18.80 -1.12
C ILE A 161 0.24 19.07 -0.03
N ASN A 162 -0.53 20.14 -0.20
CA ASN A 162 -1.59 20.55 0.72
C ASN A 162 -2.89 20.81 -0.05
N LYS A 163 -3.99 21.03 0.68
CA LYS A 163 -5.32 21.23 0.07
C LYS A 163 -5.33 22.35 -0.98
N GLN A 164 -4.70 23.48 -0.69
CA GLN A 164 -4.66 24.61 -1.63
C GLN A 164 -3.89 24.26 -2.91
N PHE A 165 -2.72 23.61 -2.77
CA PHE A 165 -1.95 23.16 -3.92
C PHE A 165 -2.75 22.18 -4.78
N ILE A 166 -3.46 21.23 -4.17
CA ILE A 166 -4.30 20.27 -4.90
C ILE A 166 -5.37 21.02 -5.70
N ILE A 167 -6.12 21.92 -5.08
CA ILE A 167 -7.16 22.74 -5.74
C ILE A 167 -6.56 23.55 -6.90
N ASP A 168 -5.44 24.24 -6.67
CA ASP A 168 -4.79 25.09 -7.69
C ASP A 168 -4.21 24.29 -8.85
N ALA A 169 -3.93 22.99 -8.64
CA ALA A 169 -3.31 22.10 -9.61
C ALA A 169 -4.31 21.16 -10.30
N THR A 170 -5.56 21.06 -9.84
CA THR A 170 -6.62 20.31 -10.52
C THR A 170 -6.90 20.91 -11.90
N GLY A 171 -6.97 20.06 -12.93
CA GLY A 171 -7.09 20.43 -14.33
C GLY A 171 -5.76 20.72 -15.03
N ASP A 172 -4.63 20.73 -14.32
CA ASP A 172 -3.27 20.89 -14.89
C ASP A 172 -2.31 19.76 -14.50
N LYS A 173 -2.26 19.38 -13.21
CA LYS A 173 -1.38 18.31 -12.70
C LYS A 173 -2.15 17.12 -12.15
N PHE A 174 -3.37 17.36 -11.68
CA PHE A 174 -4.34 16.34 -11.31
C PHE A 174 -5.55 16.40 -12.24
N ASN A 175 -6.23 15.29 -12.45
CA ASN A 175 -7.63 15.30 -12.87
C ASN A 175 -8.44 14.38 -11.96
N ILE A 176 -8.86 14.90 -10.82
CA ILE A 176 -9.53 14.13 -9.76
C ILE A 176 -10.84 13.50 -10.29
N ASP A 177 -11.60 14.23 -11.10
CA ASP A 177 -12.87 13.76 -11.67
C ASP A 177 -12.70 12.58 -12.63
N GLN A 178 -11.52 12.46 -13.26
CA GLN A 178 -11.16 11.34 -14.15
C GLN A 178 -10.25 10.33 -13.45
N MET A 179 -10.05 10.45 -12.13
CA MET A 179 -9.08 9.65 -11.36
C MET A 179 -7.65 9.70 -11.94
N ARG A 180 -7.27 10.81 -12.59
CA ARG A 180 -5.91 11.01 -13.09
C ARG A 180 -4.99 11.55 -12.00
N PRO A 181 -4.03 10.75 -11.52
CA PRO A 181 -3.14 11.16 -10.48
C PRO A 181 -2.07 12.12 -11.02
N MET A 182 -1.33 12.77 -10.12
CA MET A 182 -0.17 13.56 -10.50
C MET A 182 1.07 12.67 -10.53
N ASN A 183 1.70 12.55 -11.70
CA ASN A 183 2.92 11.78 -11.88
C ASN A 183 4.13 12.70 -11.94
N LEU A 184 5.11 12.46 -11.08
CA LEU A 184 6.35 13.23 -10.97
C LEU A 184 7.56 12.46 -11.49
N TYR A 185 8.47 13.20 -12.11
CA TYR A 185 9.69 12.68 -12.71
C TYR A 185 10.87 13.64 -12.53
N VAL A 186 12.07 13.12 -12.73
CA VAL A 186 13.29 13.91 -12.88
C VAL A 186 13.94 13.63 -14.23
N ARG A 187 14.33 14.70 -14.90
CA ARG A 187 15.11 14.64 -16.14
C ARG A 187 16.53 15.13 -15.90
N VAL A 188 17.50 14.31 -16.30
CA VAL A 188 18.92 14.68 -16.41
C VAL A 188 19.34 14.40 -17.84
N GLY A 189 19.82 15.39 -18.57
CA GLY A 189 20.14 15.25 -19.99
C GLY A 189 18.94 14.79 -20.82
N ASN A 190 19.07 13.63 -21.47
CA ASN A 190 17.99 12.97 -22.24
C ASN A 190 17.44 11.73 -21.55
N THR A 191 17.78 11.51 -20.27
CA THR A 191 17.27 10.39 -19.47
C THR A 191 16.19 10.90 -18.53
N LEU A 192 15.09 10.15 -18.44
CA LEU A 192 14.00 10.33 -17.49
C LEU A 192 14.12 9.28 -16.38
N SER A 193 13.71 9.61 -15.17
CA SER A 193 13.59 8.66 -14.06
C SER A 193 12.32 7.82 -14.14
N ASN A 194 12.21 6.83 -13.26
CA ASN A 194 10.92 6.29 -12.82
C ASN A 194 9.98 7.40 -12.31
N GLY A 195 8.69 7.07 -12.27
CA GLY A 195 7.60 7.91 -11.79
C GLY A 195 7.36 7.79 -10.29
N ILE A 196 6.91 8.90 -9.70
CA ILE A 196 6.27 8.93 -8.38
C ILE A 196 4.87 9.50 -8.56
N GLN A 197 3.86 8.70 -8.29
CA GLN A 197 2.44 9.03 -8.40
C GLN A 197 1.91 9.60 -7.08
N PHE A 198 1.03 10.60 -7.18
CA PHE A 198 0.30 11.18 -6.07
C PHE A 198 -1.20 11.12 -6.33
N VAL A 199 -1.93 10.46 -5.44
CA VAL A 199 -3.40 10.39 -5.42
C VAL A 199 -3.90 11.12 -4.17
N PRO A 200 -4.33 12.39 -4.29
CA PRO A 200 -4.85 13.12 -3.15
C PRO A 200 -6.34 12.87 -2.95
N SER A 201 -6.78 12.78 -1.69
CA SER A 201 -8.19 12.91 -1.30
C SER A 201 -8.32 13.87 -0.13
N PHE A 202 -9.47 14.53 0.01
CA PHE A 202 -9.71 15.45 1.11
C PHE A 202 -11.21 15.56 1.39
N ALA A 203 -11.54 15.97 2.61
CA ALA A 203 -12.93 16.14 3.01
C ALA A 203 -13.64 17.16 2.10
N GLN A 204 -14.71 16.70 1.45
CA GLN A 204 -15.59 17.50 0.60
C GLN A 204 -16.78 18.09 1.38
N SER A 205 -16.93 17.71 2.66
CA SER A 205 -17.93 18.25 3.58
C SER A 205 -17.95 19.79 3.62
N THR A 206 -19.11 20.35 3.95
CA THR A 206 -19.30 21.80 4.13
C THR A 206 -18.37 22.40 5.20
N SER A 207 -17.92 21.59 6.16
CA SER A 207 -16.96 21.99 7.19
C SER A 207 -15.51 22.04 6.69
N GLY A 208 -15.25 21.47 5.51
CA GLY A 208 -13.92 21.28 4.94
C GLY A 208 -13.06 20.28 5.71
N ALA A 209 -13.66 19.49 6.60
CA ALA A 209 -12.97 18.58 7.51
C ALA A 209 -13.64 17.21 7.60
N PHE A 210 -12.83 16.17 7.84
CA PHE A 210 -13.37 14.85 8.15
C PHE A 210 -13.99 14.84 9.55
N ALA A 211 -15.23 14.39 9.62
CA ALA A 211 -15.98 14.28 10.86
C ALA A 211 -15.48 13.11 11.71
N ARG A 212 -15.60 13.24 13.03
CA ARG A 212 -15.35 12.14 13.97
C ARG A 212 -16.68 11.50 14.31
N VAL A 213 -16.81 10.19 14.11
CA VAL A 213 -17.98 9.44 14.57
C VAL A 213 -18.07 9.48 16.10
N PRO A 214 -19.19 9.92 16.70
CA PRO A 214 -19.32 9.94 18.15
C PRO A 214 -19.35 8.53 18.73
N THR A 215 -18.59 8.32 19.81
CA THR A 215 -18.43 7.02 20.50
C THR A 215 -19.01 7.00 21.92
N SER A 216 -19.84 7.98 22.26
CA SER A 216 -20.67 7.95 23.47
C SER A 216 -21.67 6.79 23.36
N ASP A 217 -21.68 5.89 24.35
CA ASP A 217 -22.59 4.75 24.46
C ASP A 217 -22.59 3.74 23.28
N CYS A 218 -21.44 3.56 22.62
CA CYS A 218 -21.30 2.64 21.47
C CYS A 218 -20.99 1.16 21.82
N SER A 219 -21.04 0.77 23.10
CA SER A 219 -20.82 -0.62 23.53
C SER A 219 -21.90 -1.58 22.99
N VAL A 220 -23.09 -1.06 22.74
CA VAL A 220 -24.21 -1.74 22.07
C VAL A 220 -24.45 -1.17 20.68
N ILE A 221 -25.25 -1.85 19.86
CA ILE A 221 -25.75 -1.28 18.61
C ILE A 221 -26.83 -0.25 18.96
N SER A 222 -26.61 0.99 18.53
CA SER A 222 -27.50 2.12 18.79
C SER A 222 -27.88 2.80 17.48
N ASN A 223 -29.05 3.43 17.44
CA ASN A 223 -29.45 4.23 16.28
C ASN A 223 -28.55 5.48 16.20
N THR A 224 -28.20 5.87 15.00
CA THR A 224 -27.59 7.17 14.70
C THR A 224 -28.66 8.27 14.74
N THR A 225 -28.21 9.51 14.62
CA THR A 225 -29.05 10.72 14.62
C THR A 225 -28.42 11.78 13.71
N GLY A 226 -29.21 12.75 13.24
CA GLY A 226 -28.73 13.84 12.37
C GLY A 226 -28.24 13.30 11.03
N ASP A 227 -27.21 13.94 10.47
CA ASP A 227 -26.74 13.69 9.11
C ASP A 227 -26.45 12.21 8.80
N LEU A 228 -25.90 11.44 9.75
CA LEU A 228 -25.69 10.00 9.55
C LEU A 228 -27.02 9.25 9.31
N LEU A 229 -28.06 9.55 10.10
CA LEU A 229 -29.37 8.92 9.96
C LEU A 229 -30.07 9.40 8.68
N ASP A 230 -29.95 10.70 8.40
CA ASP A 230 -30.59 11.33 7.24
C ASP A 230 -30.00 10.83 5.91
N ASN A 231 -28.71 10.43 5.90
CA ASN A 231 -28.02 9.83 4.76
C ASN A 231 -27.94 8.28 4.84
N GLY A 232 -28.85 7.63 5.57
CA GLY A 232 -29.03 6.18 5.48
C GLY A 232 -28.10 5.32 6.34
N ILE A 233 -27.15 5.89 7.08
CA ILE A 233 -26.37 5.15 8.10
C ILE A 233 -27.20 5.05 9.38
N LYS A 234 -28.02 4.01 9.52
CA LYS A 234 -29.06 3.95 10.57
C LYS A 234 -28.54 3.57 11.95
N GLN A 235 -27.46 2.80 12.04
CA GLN A 235 -26.92 2.36 13.33
C GLN A 235 -25.41 2.52 13.44
N ARG A 236 -24.93 2.49 14.69
CA ARG A 236 -23.51 2.47 15.01
C ARG A 236 -23.23 1.63 16.25
N THR A 237 -22.00 1.17 16.35
CA THR A 237 -21.40 0.58 17.55
C THR A 237 -19.90 0.86 17.54
N CYS A 238 -19.15 0.29 18.48
CA CYS A 238 -17.69 0.36 18.47
C CYS A 238 -17.06 -0.90 19.06
N VAL A 239 -15.77 -1.03 18.76
CA VAL A 239 -14.86 -1.99 19.40
C VAL A 239 -13.94 -1.19 20.32
N GLU A 240 -13.79 -1.65 21.57
CA GLU A 240 -12.92 -1.02 22.54
C GLU A 240 -11.64 -1.85 22.69
N ALA A 241 -10.51 -1.27 22.33
CA ALA A 241 -9.20 -1.90 22.43
C ALA A 241 -8.19 -0.89 22.96
N HIS A 242 -7.36 -1.32 23.93
CA HIS A 242 -6.31 -0.49 24.54
C HIS A 242 -6.78 0.88 25.05
N GLY A 243 -8.04 0.99 25.49
CA GLY A 243 -8.64 2.24 25.98
C GLY A 243 -9.18 3.18 24.89
N TYR A 244 -9.15 2.79 23.62
CA TYR A 244 -9.70 3.55 22.51
C TYR A 244 -10.95 2.85 21.95
N LYS A 245 -11.94 3.66 21.57
CA LYS A 245 -13.18 3.18 20.94
C LYS A 245 -13.13 3.45 19.45
N ILE A 246 -13.04 2.37 18.67
CA ILE A 246 -13.00 2.41 17.20
C ILE A 246 -14.43 2.22 16.66
N PRO A 247 -14.99 3.19 15.92
CA PRO A 247 -16.37 3.13 15.45
C PRO A 247 -16.59 2.07 14.36
N LEU A 248 -17.78 1.47 14.37
CA LEU A 248 -18.36 0.68 13.29
C LEU A 248 -19.72 1.32 12.95
N LEU A 249 -19.79 1.94 11.78
CA LEU A 249 -21.01 2.46 11.17
C LEU A 249 -21.73 1.32 10.46
N ILE A 250 -23.05 1.29 10.56
CA ILE A 250 -23.88 0.22 9.99
C ILE A 250 -24.98 0.91 9.19
N GLU A 251 -25.05 0.62 7.89
CA GLU A 251 -26.06 1.16 6.99
C GLU A 251 -27.46 0.76 7.47
N ASP A 252 -27.77 -0.55 7.48
CA ASP A 252 -29.00 -1.05 8.09
C ASP A 252 -28.89 -2.49 8.59
N LYS A 253 -28.87 -2.65 9.92
CA LYS A 253 -28.82 -3.97 10.56
C LYS A 253 -30.05 -4.85 10.31
N THR A 254 -31.16 -4.26 9.87
CA THR A 254 -32.44 -4.97 9.65
C THR A 254 -32.55 -5.58 8.26
N VAL A 255 -31.60 -5.27 7.37
CA VAL A 255 -31.50 -5.83 6.01
C VAL A 255 -30.44 -6.96 6.05
N ASN A 256 -29.30 -6.77 5.39
CA ASN A 256 -28.28 -7.82 5.28
C ASN A 256 -27.21 -7.74 6.38
N ASN A 257 -27.07 -6.62 7.09
CA ASN A 257 -26.13 -6.45 8.20
C ASN A 257 -26.67 -6.96 9.56
N SER A 258 -27.28 -8.15 9.60
CA SER A 258 -27.89 -8.68 10.83
C SER A 258 -27.00 -8.56 12.08
N GLU A 259 -27.61 -8.52 13.28
CA GLU A 259 -26.85 -8.40 14.54
C GLU A 259 -25.75 -9.45 14.70
N ALA A 260 -25.98 -10.66 14.16
CA ALA A 260 -24.98 -11.73 14.14
C ALA A 260 -23.78 -11.39 13.24
N LYS A 261 -24.00 -10.79 12.05
CA LYS A 261 -22.90 -10.32 11.18
C LYS A 261 -22.15 -9.17 11.85
N VAL A 262 -22.87 -8.21 12.43
CA VAL A 262 -22.25 -7.11 13.19
C VAL A 262 -21.37 -7.65 14.33
N ALA A 263 -21.86 -8.64 15.08
CA ALA A 263 -21.08 -9.27 16.15
C ALA A 263 -19.83 -9.99 15.61
N HIS A 264 -19.94 -10.68 14.46
CA HIS A 264 -18.82 -11.33 13.79
C HIS A 264 -17.74 -10.33 13.35
N VAL A 265 -18.13 -9.26 12.65
CA VAL A 265 -17.25 -8.15 12.25
C VAL A 265 -16.56 -7.54 13.47
N LYS A 266 -17.30 -7.24 14.54
CA LYS A 266 -16.73 -6.73 15.80
C LYS A 266 -15.71 -7.68 16.41
N ASN A 267 -15.93 -8.99 16.33
CA ASN A 267 -15.00 -9.98 16.87
C ASN A 267 -13.68 -10.02 16.08
N ILE A 268 -13.73 -9.88 14.75
CA ILE A 268 -12.54 -9.81 13.89
C ILE A 268 -11.80 -8.49 14.11
N MET A 269 -12.53 -7.36 14.19
CA MET A 269 -11.96 -6.06 14.55
C MET A 269 -11.22 -6.14 15.89
N GLN A 270 -11.88 -6.67 16.93
CA GLN A 270 -11.27 -6.84 18.25
C GLN A 270 -10.02 -7.73 18.17
N TYR A 271 -10.08 -8.83 17.42
CA TYR A 271 -8.95 -9.74 17.26
C TYR A 271 -7.70 -9.05 16.70
N TYR A 272 -7.83 -8.28 15.61
CA TYR A 272 -6.70 -7.54 15.07
C TYR A 272 -6.27 -6.43 16.01
N LEU A 273 -7.19 -5.61 16.53
CA LEU A 273 -6.83 -4.51 17.43
C LEU A 273 -6.12 -4.98 18.70
N ASP A 274 -6.53 -6.10 19.31
CA ASP A 274 -5.85 -6.70 20.47
C ASP A 274 -4.48 -7.29 20.12
N SER A 275 -4.30 -7.70 18.86
CA SER A 275 -3.07 -8.33 18.37
C SER A 275 -1.98 -7.32 18.02
N PHE A 276 -2.35 -6.09 17.70
CA PHE A 276 -1.42 -4.99 17.48
C PHE A 276 -1.18 -4.18 18.77
N PRO A 277 0.00 -3.56 18.94
CA PRO A 277 0.26 -2.71 20.09
C PRO A 277 -0.67 -1.49 20.14
N ALA A 278 -0.91 -0.97 21.35
CA ALA A 278 -1.82 0.15 21.61
C ALA A 278 -1.58 1.40 20.75
N GLU A 279 -0.36 1.64 20.29
CA GLU A 279 -0.02 2.77 19.40
C GLU A 279 -0.70 2.67 18.03
N VAL A 280 -0.93 1.46 17.51
CA VAL A 280 -1.63 1.23 16.25
C VAL A 280 -3.11 1.61 16.41
N THR A 281 -3.77 1.12 17.46
CA THR A 281 -5.16 1.49 17.75
C THR A 281 -5.30 2.99 18.02
N LYS A 282 -4.33 3.60 18.71
CA LYS A 282 -4.29 5.05 18.90
C LYS A 282 -4.19 5.79 17.56
N ALA A 283 -3.33 5.34 16.65
CA ALA A 283 -3.18 5.96 15.33
C ALA A 283 -4.48 5.91 14.52
N ILE A 284 -5.20 4.78 14.54
CA ILE A 284 -6.54 4.64 13.93
C ILE A 284 -7.53 5.62 14.59
N TYR A 285 -7.53 5.71 15.92
CA TYR A 285 -8.42 6.63 16.64
C TYR A 285 -8.13 8.10 16.29
N ASP A 286 -6.85 8.48 16.21
CA ASP A 286 -6.40 9.85 15.94
C ASP A 286 -6.67 10.26 14.49
N SER A 287 -6.63 9.31 13.55
CA SER A 287 -6.99 9.55 12.14
C SER A 287 -8.47 9.83 11.93
N LYS A 288 -9.32 9.59 12.95
CA LYS A 288 -10.78 9.69 12.94
C LYS A 288 -11.46 8.61 12.07
N ALA A 289 -10.74 7.56 11.68
CA ALA A 289 -11.28 6.54 10.81
C ALA A 289 -12.33 5.66 11.49
N ALA A 290 -13.25 5.13 10.69
CA ALA A 290 -14.28 4.18 11.10
C ALA A 290 -14.36 3.00 10.12
N MET A 291 -14.85 1.84 10.58
CA MET A 291 -15.36 0.83 9.65
C MET A 291 -16.77 1.21 9.25
N ALA A 292 -17.14 1.04 7.97
CA ALA A 292 -18.50 1.17 7.48
C ALA A 292 -18.99 -0.18 6.97
N PHE A 293 -20.16 -0.63 7.44
CA PHE A 293 -20.74 -1.92 7.10
C PHE A 293 -22.04 -1.72 6.33
N PHE A 294 -21.95 -1.92 5.01
CA PHE A 294 -23.02 -1.69 4.04
C PHE A 294 -23.80 -2.98 3.76
N TYR A 295 -25.08 -2.88 3.38
CA TYR A 295 -25.92 -4.08 3.22
C TYR A 295 -25.79 -4.78 1.86
N ASP A 296 -25.24 -4.14 0.82
CA ASP A 296 -24.97 -4.76 -0.50
C ASP A 296 -23.87 -4.05 -1.30
N GLU A 297 -23.34 -4.73 -2.32
CA GLU A 297 -22.16 -4.33 -3.14
C GLU A 297 -22.47 -3.32 -4.26
N ASP A 298 -23.74 -3.00 -4.49
CA ASP A 298 -24.16 -2.25 -5.68
C ASP A 298 -24.09 -0.74 -5.43
N TRP A 299 -22.95 -0.14 -5.77
CA TRP A 299 -22.75 1.31 -5.70
C TRP A 299 -23.51 2.08 -6.79
N ALA A 300 -23.99 1.42 -7.86
CA ALA A 300 -24.35 2.09 -9.12
C ALA A 300 -25.85 2.10 -9.47
N ASP A 301 -26.67 1.14 -9.00
CA ASP A 301 -28.02 0.94 -9.55
C ASP A 301 -29.20 1.44 -8.67
N GLY A 302 -29.06 2.57 -7.96
CA GLY A 302 -30.17 3.12 -7.17
C GLY A 302 -30.20 4.66 -7.05
N PRO A 303 -31.35 5.34 -7.27
CA PRO A 303 -31.50 6.79 -7.09
C PRO A 303 -31.48 7.26 -5.62
N ASN A 304 -30.95 6.46 -4.68
CA ASN A 304 -30.98 6.69 -3.22
C ASN A 304 -29.78 6.03 -2.50
N ARG A 305 -28.56 6.02 -3.05
CA ARG A 305 -27.39 5.53 -2.29
C ARG A 305 -26.50 6.64 -1.75
N ASP A 306 -27.17 7.60 -1.10
CA ASP A 306 -26.59 8.73 -0.38
C ASP A 306 -25.53 8.30 0.65
N ALA A 307 -25.62 7.09 1.21
CA ALA A 307 -24.77 6.66 2.33
C ALA A 307 -23.28 6.54 1.98
N GLY A 308 -22.94 5.87 0.87
CA GLY A 308 -21.55 5.65 0.46
C GLY A 308 -20.88 6.95 0.05
N GLU A 309 -21.52 7.70 -0.86
CA GLU A 309 -21.08 9.02 -1.32
C GLU A 309 -20.95 10.00 -0.13
N TYR A 310 -21.95 10.04 0.76
CA TYR A 310 -21.90 10.87 1.97
C TYR A 310 -20.71 10.48 2.86
N LEU A 311 -20.44 9.19 3.06
CA LEU A 311 -19.29 8.78 3.86
C LEU A 311 -17.96 9.16 3.20
N ASP A 312 -17.81 9.03 1.89
CA ASP A 312 -16.60 9.42 1.14
C ASP A 312 -16.31 10.93 1.25
N GLU A 313 -17.35 11.75 1.15
CA GLU A 313 -17.22 13.19 1.28
C GLU A 313 -16.90 13.67 2.70
N ASN A 314 -17.33 12.93 3.73
CA ASN A 314 -17.41 13.44 5.11
C ASN A 314 -16.55 12.67 6.13
N TYR A 315 -16.16 11.43 5.85
CA TYR A 315 -15.50 10.55 6.81
C TYR A 315 -14.29 9.84 6.19
N ARG A 316 -13.37 9.42 7.05
CA ARG A 316 -12.38 8.40 6.71
C ARG A 316 -12.96 7.05 7.08
N PHE A 317 -13.05 6.13 6.14
CA PHE A 317 -13.55 4.81 6.42
C PHE A 317 -12.88 3.73 5.60
N GLN A 318 -13.08 2.50 6.04
CA GLN A 318 -12.94 1.29 5.24
C GLN A 318 -14.32 0.66 5.15
N ASP A 319 -14.75 0.33 3.95
CA ASP A 319 -16.00 -0.36 3.70
C ASP A 319 -15.89 -1.87 3.93
N LEU A 320 -17.06 -2.49 4.10
CA LEU A 320 -17.25 -3.91 4.09
C LEU A 320 -18.69 -4.15 3.66
N PHE A 321 -18.91 -5.03 2.69
CA PHE A 321 -20.26 -5.37 2.27
C PHE A 321 -20.79 -6.59 3.02
N ALA A 322 -22.08 -6.57 3.34
CA ALA A 322 -22.74 -7.71 3.95
C ALA A 322 -22.68 -8.97 3.06
N THR A 323 -22.56 -8.81 1.74
CA THR A 323 -22.42 -9.88 0.75
C THR A 323 -21.04 -10.56 0.77
N GLU A 324 -20.07 -9.95 1.46
CA GLU A 324 -18.69 -10.43 1.53
C GLU A 324 -18.32 -11.01 2.90
N THR A 325 -19.18 -10.87 3.90
CA THR A 325 -18.99 -11.49 5.22
C THR A 325 -20.13 -12.41 5.62
N THR A 326 -19.82 -13.32 6.53
CA THR A 326 -20.73 -14.39 6.95
C THR A 326 -20.99 -14.37 8.46
N THR A 327 -22.11 -14.98 8.87
CA THR A 327 -22.34 -15.34 10.28
C THR A 327 -21.86 -16.75 10.60
N THR A 328 -21.60 -17.58 9.57
CA THR A 328 -21.18 -18.96 9.75
C THR A 328 -19.67 -19.04 9.88
N THR A 329 -19.21 -19.24 11.11
CA THR A 329 -17.85 -19.71 11.37
C THR A 329 -17.69 -21.19 11.03
N THR A 330 -18.78 -21.96 11.00
CA THR A 330 -18.76 -23.41 10.76
C THR A 330 -19.60 -23.78 9.54
N GLY A 331 -18.96 -24.34 8.51
CA GLY A 331 -19.65 -24.93 7.36
C GLY A 331 -18.74 -25.03 6.15
N GLU A 332 -18.71 -26.19 5.50
CA GLU A 332 -17.98 -26.35 4.23
C GLU A 332 -18.52 -25.37 3.19
N ASN A 333 -19.83 -25.17 3.11
CA ASN A 333 -20.42 -24.22 2.17
C ASN A 333 -20.77 -22.92 2.89
N LYS A 334 -20.18 -21.81 2.45
CA LYS A 334 -20.67 -20.46 2.70
C LYS A 334 -21.43 -20.00 1.44
N PRO A 335 -22.64 -20.53 1.19
CA PRO A 335 -23.33 -20.40 -0.10
C PRO A 335 -23.67 -18.96 -0.48
N ASP A 336 -23.69 -18.05 0.49
CA ASP A 336 -24.17 -16.68 0.33
C ASP A 336 -23.05 -15.63 0.19
N LEU A 337 -21.78 -16.06 0.01
CA LEU A 337 -20.65 -15.16 -0.20
C LEU A 337 -20.35 -15.02 -1.70
N ALA A 338 -20.43 -13.80 -2.24
CA ALA A 338 -20.19 -13.51 -3.66
C ALA A 338 -18.85 -14.07 -4.16
N MET A 339 -17.82 -14.00 -3.31
CA MET A 339 -16.47 -14.48 -3.59
C MET A 339 -16.07 -15.73 -2.80
N LYS A 340 -17.00 -16.39 -2.11
CA LYS A 340 -16.73 -17.58 -1.26
C LYS A 340 -15.64 -17.38 -0.19
N ARG A 341 -15.29 -16.13 0.14
CA ARG A 341 -14.30 -15.71 1.15
C ARG A 341 -14.98 -14.78 2.16
N ASP A 342 -14.57 -14.85 3.42
CA ASP A 342 -15.06 -13.93 4.46
C ASP A 342 -14.17 -12.68 4.47
N ALA A 343 -14.58 -11.68 3.68
CA ALA A 343 -13.82 -10.44 3.45
C ALA A 343 -13.65 -9.58 4.68
N ALA A 344 -14.41 -9.83 5.76
CA ALA A 344 -14.17 -9.15 7.03
C ALA A 344 -12.72 -9.29 7.50
N PHE A 345 -12.01 -10.39 7.22
CA PHE A 345 -10.59 -10.50 7.58
C PHE A 345 -9.68 -9.58 6.76
N GLU A 346 -9.99 -9.36 5.48
CA GLU A 346 -9.29 -8.47 4.54
C GLU A 346 -9.59 -7.00 4.81
N GLU A 347 -10.87 -6.62 4.77
CA GLU A 347 -11.26 -5.22 4.97
C GLU A 347 -10.79 -4.70 6.33
N ILE A 348 -10.92 -5.50 7.38
CA ILE A 348 -10.46 -5.08 8.71
C ILE A 348 -8.93 -5.01 8.77
N ILE A 349 -8.19 -5.86 8.05
CA ILE A 349 -6.73 -5.72 8.02
C ILE A 349 -6.29 -4.51 7.18
N HIS A 350 -6.95 -4.21 6.07
CA HIS A 350 -6.73 -2.96 5.32
C HIS A 350 -6.97 -1.75 6.23
N PHE A 351 -8.06 -1.73 6.97
CA PHE A 351 -8.36 -0.66 7.93
C PHE A 351 -7.28 -0.49 9.01
N VAL A 352 -6.81 -1.59 9.62
CA VAL A 352 -5.75 -1.56 10.64
C VAL A 352 -4.41 -1.15 10.02
N HIS A 353 -4.15 -1.60 8.80
CA HIS A 353 -2.95 -1.29 8.05
C HIS A 353 -2.89 0.20 7.71
N ASP A 354 -3.89 0.72 6.99
CA ASP A 354 -3.86 2.06 6.43
C ASP A 354 -3.96 3.15 7.50
N TYR A 355 -4.93 3.03 8.41
CA TYR A 355 -5.16 4.06 9.43
C TYR A 355 -4.27 3.90 10.67
N GLY A 356 -3.67 2.72 10.84
CA GLY A 356 -2.82 2.38 11.98
C GLY A 356 -1.35 2.25 11.62
N VAL A 357 -0.98 1.18 10.93
CA VAL A 357 0.42 0.85 10.60
C VAL A 357 1.04 1.87 9.67
N MET A 358 0.40 2.20 8.55
CA MET A 358 0.91 3.13 7.54
C MET A 358 1.04 4.54 8.12
N ASN A 359 0.05 5.00 8.90
CA ASN A 359 0.10 6.26 9.64
C ASN A 359 1.36 6.38 10.53
N LEU A 360 1.78 5.28 11.17
CA LEU A 360 3.02 5.25 11.95
C LEU A 360 4.27 5.08 11.07
N ALA A 361 4.18 4.31 9.99
CA ALA A 361 5.27 4.05 9.06
C ALA A 361 5.76 5.32 8.36
N VAL A 362 4.84 6.17 7.89
CA VAL A 362 5.17 7.42 7.18
C VAL A 362 5.84 8.45 8.08
N GLN A 363 5.62 8.41 9.41
CA GLN A 363 6.25 9.33 10.36
C GLN A 363 7.75 9.05 10.55
N SER A 364 8.19 7.80 10.35
CA SER A 364 9.61 7.43 10.43
C SER A 364 9.89 6.13 9.68
N SER A 365 10.63 6.24 8.58
CA SER A 365 11.04 5.10 7.75
C SER A 365 11.93 4.08 8.49
N SER A 366 12.61 4.50 9.55
CA SER A 366 13.43 3.63 10.41
C SER A 366 12.67 3.01 11.59
N SER A 367 11.40 3.41 11.81
CA SER A 367 10.59 2.80 12.86
C SER A 367 10.30 1.33 12.57
N LYS A 368 9.84 0.57 13.58
CA LYS A 368 9.38 -0.81 13.37
C LYS A 368 8.33 -0.90 12.27
N TRP A 369 7.42 0.07 12.19
CA TRP A 369 6.34 0.12 11.21
C TRP A 369 6.85 0.54 9.82
N GLY A 370 7.78 1.49 9.75
CA GLY A 370 8.47 1.83 8.49
C GLY A 370 9.26 0.64 7.91
N VAL A 371 9.91 -0.14 8.77
CA VAL A 371 10.62 -1.37 8.38
C VAL A 371 9.65 -2.49 7.98
N MET A 372 8.51 -2.61 8.68
CA MET A 372 7.46 -3.56 8.31
C MET A 372 6.88 -3.22 6.94
N GLN A 373 6.47 -1.96 6.72
CA GLN A 373 5.92 -1.52 5.44
C GLN A 373 6.91 -1.74 4.30
N LYS A 374 8.17 -1.29 4.47
CA LYS A 374 9.21 -1.53 3.47
C LYS A 374 9.39 -3.02 3.16
N GLY A 375 9.28 -3.88 4.17
CA GLY A 375 9.36 -5.33 3.97
C GLY A 375 8.18 -5.87 3.14
N LEU A 376 6.97 -5.33 3.34
CA LEU A 376 5.80 -5.67 2.53
C LEU A 376 5.97 -5.19 1.08
N ASP A 377 6.40 -3.94 0.90
CA ASP A 377 6.69 -3.36 -0.42
C ASP A 377 7.67 -4.23 -1.21
N GLU A 378 8.79 -4.64 -0.59
CA GLU A 378 9.82 -5.48 -1.21
C GLU A 378 9.33 -6.90 -1.54
N LEU A 379 8.36 -7.44 -0.77
CA LEU A 379 7.76 -8.73 -1.06
C LEU A 379 6.75 -8.64 -2.20
N ASN A 380 5.90 -7.60 -2.19
CA ASN A 380 4.97 -7.30 -3.27
C ASN A 380 5.70 -7.14 -4.61
N GLU A 381 6.74 -6.30 -4.66
CA GLU A 381 7.55 -6.10 -5.87
C GLU A 381 8.09 -7.42 -6.42
N LYS A 382 8.69 -8.25 -5.54
CA LYS A 382 9.23 -9.57 -5.93
C LYS A 382 8.15 -10.52 -6.41
N ALA A 383 6.99 -10.54 -5.76
CA ALA A 383 5.87 -11.39 -6.15
C ALA A 383 5.31 -11.00 -7.53
N ILE A 384 5.19 -9.69 -7.81
CA ILE A 384 4.84 -9.18 -9.14
C ILE A 384 5.89 -9.59 -10.17
N LEU A 385 7.18 -9.37 -9.89
CA LEU A 385 8.27 -9.73 -10.80
C LEU A 385 8.33 -11.23 -11.11
N ALA A 386 8.05 -12.07 -10.11
CA ALA A 386 7.98 -13.52 -10.24
C ALA A 386 6.69 -14.02 -10.93
N GLY A 387 5.66 -13.18 -11.00
CA GLY A 387 4.34 -13.56 -11.50
C GLY A 387 3.55 -14.47 -10.55
N SER A 388 3.92 -14.50 -9.25
CA SER A 388 3.15 -15.17 -8.20
C SER A 388 2.00 -14.29 -7.69
N TYR A 389 2.15 -12.97 -7.81
CA TYR A 389 1.09 -11.99 -7.63
C TYR A 389 0.94 -11.16 -8.93
N PHE A 390 -0.28 -10.89 -9.35
CA PHE A 390 -0.56 -10.17 -10.59
C PHE A 390 -1.82 -9.31 -10.41
N PRO A 391 -1.68 -8.16 -9.73
CA PRO A 391 -2.77 -7.20 -9.58
C PRO A 391 -3.23 -6.74 -10.96
N ASN A 392 -4.54 -6.55 -11.10
CA ASN A 392 -5.21 -6.30 -12.39
C ASN A 392 -5.00 -7.41 -13.44
N GLY A 393 -4.66 -8.62 -13.01
CA GLY A 393 -4.68 -9.80 -13.86
C GLY A 393 -3.40 -10.05 -14.68
N LYS A 394 -3.44 -11.17 -15.41
CA LYS A 394 -2.30 -11.67 -16.21
C LYS A 394 -2.22 -11.07 -17.61
N ASP A 395 -3.28 -10.39 -18.05
CA ASP A 395 -3.35 -9.78 -19.37
C ASP A 395 -2.86 -8.33 -19.28
N SER A 396 -1.73 -8.04 -19.93
CA SER A 396 -1.19 -6.68 -19.99
C SER A 396 -1.89 -5.80 -21.02
N THR A 397 -2.86 -6.31 -21.76
CA THR A 397 -3.60 -5.54 -22.78
C THR A 397 -4.89 -4.92 -22.26
N ILE A 398 -5.25 -5.15 -21.00
CA ILE A 398 -6.42 -4.50 -20.40
C ILE A 398 -6.23 -2.98 -20.42
N VAL A 399 -7.31 -2.29 -20.76
CA VAL A 399 -7.32 -0.83 -20.93
C VAL A 399 -7.88 -0.11 -19.71
N GLU A 400 -8.60 -0.82 -18.86
CA GLU A 400 -9.17 -0.35 -17.60
C GLU A 400 -8.71 -1.31 -16.51
N ALA A 401 -8.07 -0.76 -15.48
CA ALA A 401 -7.59 -1.50 -14.33
C ALA A 401 -8.56 -1.29 -13.16
N ASP A 402 -8.86 -2.35 -12.42
CA ASP A 402 -9.78 -2.29 -11.29
C ASP A 402 -9.10 -1.70 -10.05
N LEU A 403 -7.88 -2.15 -9.76
CA LEU A 403 -7.07 -1.73 -8.62
C LEU A 403 -6.08 -0.63 -9.00
N ASP A 404 -5.97 0.37 -8.15
CA ASP A 404 -4.94 1.39 -8.26
C ASP A 404 -3.64 0.92 -7.56
N ALA A 405 -2.49 1.41 -8.04
CA ALA A 405 -1.17 0.84 -7.72
C ALA A 405 -0.75 1.00 -6.24
N GLU A 406 -1.25 2.04 -5.59
CA GLU A 406 -1.13 2.29 -4.15
C GLU A 406 -1.83 1.23 -3.30
N SER A 407 -2.68 0.40 -3.92
CA SER A 407 -3.38 -0.69 -3.24
C SER A 407 -2.70 -2.05 -3.42
N TYR A 408 -1.71 -2.19 -4.32
CA TYR A 408 -1.15 -3.50 -4.65
C TYR A 408 -0.52 -4.22 -3.44
N ASP A 409 0.18 -3.50 -2.57
CA ASP A 409 0.84 -4.07 -1.40
C ASP A 409 -0.17 -4.51 -0.32
N GLN A 410 -1.21 -3.71 -0.07
CA GLN A 410 -2.27 -4.07 0.88
C GLN A 410 -3.13 -5.24 0.38
N GLU A 411 -3.39 -5.32 -0.92
CA GLU A 411 -4.10 -6.44 -1.53
C GLU A 411 -3.23 -7.71 -1.51
N TYR A 412 -1.95 -7.59 -1.83
CA TYR A 412 -0.99 -8.69 -1.68
C TYR A 412 -0.93 -9.20 -0.23
N LEU A 413 -0.96 -8.30 0.76
CA LEU A 413 -1.05 -8.67 2.18
C LEU A 413 -2.34 -9.45 2.46
N ALA A 414 -3.50 -8.96 2.00
CA ALA A 414 -4.79 -9.61 2.21
C ALA A 414 -4.86 -11.00 1.57
N TYR A 415 -4.50 -11.14 0.30
CA TYR A 415 -4.45 -12.44 -0.39
C TYR A 415 -3.48 -13.43 0.27
N SER A 416 -2.31 -12.94 0.69
CA SER A 416 -1.34 -13.76 1.41
C SER A 416 -1.85 -14.16 2.80
N LEU A 417 -2.58 -13.27 3.48
CA LEU A 417 -3.25 -13.56 4.75
C LEU A 417 -4.29 -14.66 4.57
N TYR A 418 -5.05 -14.63 3.47
CA TYR A 418 -6.03 -15.66 3.18
C TYR A 418 -5.40 -17.06 3.10
N ALA A 419 -4.30 -17.15 2.35
CA ALA A 419 -3.53 -18.39 2.23
C ALA A 419 -2.86 -18.76 3.56
N TYR A 420 -2.20 -17.81 4.25
CA TYR A 420 -1.49 -18.07 5.50
C TYR A 420 -2.39 -18.66 6.58
N TYR A 421 -3.60 -18.13 6.73
CA TYR A 421 -4.56 -18.59 7.71
C TYR A 421 -5.51 -19.69 7.20
N ASP A 422 -5.44 -20.10 5.94
CA ASP A 422 -6.36 -21.05 5.31
C ASP A 422 -7.85 -20.66 5.53
N VAL A 423 -8.15 -19.36 5.42
CA VAL A 423 -9.50 -18.78 5.58
C VAL A 423 -10.32 -18.85 4.29
N ASN A 424 -9.67 -19.08 3.15
CA ASN A 424 -10.32 -19.35 1.86
C ASN A 424 -11.27 -20.56 1.96
N TYR A 425 -12.35 -20.55 1.18
CA TYR A 425 -13.11 -21.76 0.93
C TYR A 425 -12.25 -22.81 0.21
N LYS A 426 -12.47 -24.09 0.52
CA LYS A 426 -11.73 -25.19 -0.08
C LYS A 426 -11.90 -25.22 -1.61
N GLY A 427 -10.79 -25.10 -2.33
CA GLY A 427 -10.78 -25.08 -3.80
C GLY A 427 -11.10 -23.70 -4.41
N TYR A 428 -11.32 -22.68 -3.59
CA TYR A 428 -11.27 -21.29 -4.03
C TYR A 428 -9.82 -20.78 -3.99
N ARG A 429 -9.46 -19.97 -4.98
CA ARG A 429 -8.21 -19.19 -5.02
C ARG A 429 -8.56 -17.78 -5.48
N ALA A 430 -7.95 -16.78 -4.86
CA ALA A 430 -7.96 -15.42 -5.40
C ALA A 430 -7.41 -15.48 -6.83
N GLN A 431 -7.96 -14.67 -7.74
CA GLN A 431 -7.51 -14.74 -9.12
C GLN A 431 -6.10 -14.19 -9.24
N GLU A 432 -5.73 -13.24 -8.39
CA GLU A 432 -4.56 -12.36 -8.40
C GLU A 432 -3.33 -12.99 -7.75
N LEU A 433 -3.51 -14.03 -6.92
CA LEU A 433 -2.43 -14.71 -6.18
C LEU A 433 -2.35 -16.20 -6.55
N SER A 434 -1.13 -16.69 -6.75
CA SER A 434 -0.89 -18.09 -7.12
C SER A 434 -1.09 -19.11 -5.98
N SER A 435 -1.20 -18.64 -4.73
CA SER A 435 -1.29 -19.45 -3.52
C SER A 435 -2.67 -19.30 -2.86
N ALA A 436 -3.38 -20.40 -2.65
CA ALA A 436 -4.69 -20.42 -2.01
C ALA A 436 -4.64 -20.96 -0.57
N THR A 437 -3.62 -21.75 -0.25
CA THR A 437 -3.44 -22.42 1.05
C THR A 437 -2.10 -22.08 1.68
N PHE A 438 -1.95 -22.33 2.98
CA PHE A 438 -0.71 -22.12 3.70
C PHE A 438 0.44 -22.93 3.10
N THR A 439 0.17 -24.17 2.70
CA THR A 439 1.18 -25.05 2.09
C THR A 439 1.69 -24.50 0.77
N GLU A 440 0.78 -23.96 -0.06
CA GLU A 440 1.15 -23.33 -1.32
C GLU A 440 1.92 -22.02 -1.08
N LEU A 441 1.47 -21.18 -0.14
CA LEU A 441 2.19 -19.96 0.21
C LEU A 441 3.59 -20.26 0.73
N GLN A 442 3.74 -21.27 1.59
CA GLN A 442 5.04 -21.70 2.11
C GLN A 442 5.98 -22.21 1.01
N ALA A 443 5.43 -22.84 -0.04
CA ALA A 443 6.22 -23.34 -1.17
C ALA A 443 6.58 -22.23 -2.17
N ASN A 444 5.63 -21.36 -2.49
CA ASN A 444 5.75 -20.35 -3.54
C ASN A 444 6.36 -19.04 -3.03
N ASP A 445 6.13 -18.69 -1.77
CA ASP A 445 6.56 -17.43 -1.15
C ASP A 445 6.91 -17.61 0.36
N PRO A 446 8.01 -18.32 0.66
CA PRO A 446 8.43 -18.59 2.04
C PRO A 446 8.82 -17.32 2.81
N GLU A 447 9.22 -16.24 2.13
CA GLU A 447 9.55 -14.98 2.80
C GLU A 447 8.28 -14.25 3.28
N MET A 448 7.19 -14.32 2.53
CA MET A 448 5.89 -13.82 3.00
C MET A 448 5.39 -14.60 4.23
N VAL A 449 5.61 -15.92 4.30
CA VAL A 449 5.31 -16.67 5.53
C VAL A 449 6.09 -16.15 6.74
N LYS A 450 7.40 -15.89 6.58
CA LYS A 450 8.22 -15.31 7.66
C LYS A 450 7.76 -13.91 8.05
N PHE A 451 7.33 -13.11 7.07
CA PHE A 451 6.76 -11.79 7.30
C PHE A 451 5.49 -11.88 8.16
N MET A 452 4.56 -12.77 7.79
CA MET A 452 3.32 -13.02 8.54
C MET A 452 3.62 -13.50 9.96
N GLU A 453 4.52 -14.47 10.14
CA GLU A 453 4.91 -14.97 11.46
C GLU A 453 5.58 -13.91 12.36
N LYS A 454 6.22 -12.91 11.75
CA LYS A 454 6.92 -11.84 12.47
C LYS A 454 5.98 -10.73 12.95
N TYR A 455 4.98 -10.37 12.15
CA TYR A 455 4.20 -9.16 12.37
C TYR A 455 2.72 -9.40 12.70
N PHE A 456 2.18 -10.58 12.39
CA PHE A 456 0.77 -10.89 12.55
C PHE A 456 0.56 -12.03 13.56
N PRO A 457 -0.67 -12.19 14.10
CA PRO A 457 -1.01 -13.32 14.94
C PRO A 457 -0.69 -14.67 14.29
N THR A 458 -0.32 -15.66 15.11
CA THR A 458 -0.08 -17.00 14.58
C THR A 458 -1.38 -17.66 14.11
N ARG A 459 -1.26 -18.65 13.21
CA ARG A 459 -2.39 -19.51 12.82
C ARG A 459 -3.08 -20.18 14.03
N ALA A 460 -2.30 -20.53 15.05
CA ALA A 460 -2.84 -21.09 16.29
C ALA A 460 -3.68 -20.08 17.06
N ASN A 461 -3.25 -18.80 17.11
CA ASN A 461 -4.03 -17.73 17.73
C ASN A 461 -5.36 -17.51 16.99
N LEU A 462 -5.34 -17.52 15.65
CA LEU A 462 -6.57 -17.41 14.85
C LEU A 462 -7.52 -18.56 15.15
N LYS A 463 -7.04 -19.80 15.06
CA LYS A 463 -7.85 -21.00 15.31
C LYS A 463 -8.42 -21.04 16.74
N ALA A 464 -7.66 -20.57 17.72
CA ALA A 464 -8.13 -20.48 19.09
C ALA A 464 -9.28 -19.46 19.24
N LYS A 465 -9.22 -18.34 18.52
CA LYS A 465 -10.25 -17.29 18.56
C LYS A 465 -11.47 -17.64 17.68
N PHE A 466 -11.23 -18.27 16.55
CA PHE A 466 -12.22 -18.61 15.53
C PHE A 466 -12.12 -20.11 15.20
N PRO A 467 -12.66 -21.01 16.03
CA PRO A 467 -12.47 -22.46 15.92
C PRO A 467 -13.03 -23.09 14.63
N GLY A 468 -13.86 -22.36 13.89
CA GLY A 468 -14.35 -22.74 12.57
C GLY A 468 -13.40 -22.38 11.41
N TYR A 469 -12.29 -21.71 11.72
CA TYR A 469 -11.19 -21.41 10.80
C TYR A 469 -9.90 -22.10 11.29
N PRO A 470 -9.05 -22.66 10.40
CA PRO A 470 -9.23 -22.75 8.96
C PRO A 470 -10.24 -23.80 8.48
N ASN A 471 -10.75 -23.63 7.26
CA ASN A 471 -11.77 -24.46 6.60
C ASN A 471 -11.26 -25.86 6.14
N ASN A 472 -10.35 -26.50 6.88
CA ASN A 472 -9.69 -27.75 6.46
C ASN A 472 -10.66 -28.91 6.20
#